data_AF-A0A838AFG8-F1
#
_entry.id   AF-A0A838AFG8-F1
#
_cell.length_a   1.000
_cell.length_b   1.000
_cell.length_c   1.000
_cell.angle_alpha   90.00
_cell.angle_beta   90.00
_cell.angle_gamma   90.00
#
_symmetry.space_group_name_H-M   'P 1'
#
loop_
_entity.id
_entity.type
_entity.pdbx_description
1 polymer ?
#
loop_
_entity_poly.entity_id
_entity_poly.type
_entity_poly.pdbx_seq_one_letter_code
_entity_poly.pdbx_strand_id
1 'polypeptide(L)'
;MTTVLLYLVVMLLVGAVVFLLAAVVFGRGEELEPLPPGTSPTRLPAQDITGADVAQVRFQIVLRGYKMSEVDWVLHRLGGELDSARERIAVLERRCADAGLVVEQAAGNER
;
A
#
# COMPACT_ATOMS: atom_id res chain seq x y z
N MET A 1 11.56 11.52 56.58
CA MET A 1 10.35 11.76 55.75
C MET A 1 10.61 12.81 54.67
N THR A 2 11.08 14.00 55.03
CA THR A 2 11.45 15.07 54.08
C THR A 2 12.57 14.68 53.11
N THR A 3 13.60 13.96 53.57
CA THR A 3 14.71 13.48 52.73
C THR A 3 14.24 12.49 51.66
N VAL A 4 13.37 11.54 52.02
CA VAL A 4 12.78 10.58 51.07
C VAL A 4 11.94 11.28 50.01
N LEU A 5 11.15 12.28 50.42
CA LEU A 5 10.37 13.12 49.50
C LEU A 5 11.28 13.90 48.54
N LEU A 6 12.37 14.49 49.05
CA LEU A 6 13.36 15.22 48.25
C LEU A 6 13.97 14.30 47.18
N TYR A 7 14.40 13.09 47.56
CA TYR A 7 14.96 12.12 46.62
C TYR A 7 13.95 11.72 45.52
N LEU A 8 12.68 11.51 45.86
CA LEU A 8 11.65 11.19 44.87
C LEU A 8 11.44 12.33 43.87
N VAL A 9 11.37 13.57 44.35
CA VAL A 9 11.20 14.75 43.49
C VAL A 9 12.41 14.92 42.57
N VAL A 10 13.63 14.78 43.09
CA VAL A 10 14.86 14.85 42.29
C VAL A 10 14.89 13.74 41.25
N MET A 11 14.53 12.51 41.61
CA MET A 11 14.50 11.38 40.68
C MET A 11 13.50 11.60 39.55
N LEU A 12 12.30 12.10 39.88
CA LEU A 12 11.28 12.42 38.88
C LEU A 12 11.74 13.57 37.97
N LEU A 13 12.36 14.60 38.53
CA LEU A 13 12.91 15.72 37.78
C LEU A 13 14.00 15.25 36.79
N VAL A 14 14.94 14.43 37.24
CA VAL A 14 15.99 13.87 36.38
C VAL A 14 15.36 13.00 35.29
N GLY A 15 14.40 12.13 35.64
CA GLY A 15 13.67 11.31 34.67
C GLY A 15 12.96 12.15 33.62
N ALA A 16 12.28 13.23 34.03
CA ALA A 16 11.60 14.15 33.13
C ALA A 16 12.58 14.87 32.20
N VAL A 17 13.72 15.34 32.72
CA VAL A 17 14.76 16.00 31.92
C VAL A 17 15.35 15.03 30.90
N VAL A 18 15.71 13.80 31.31
CA VAL A 18 16.23 12.77 30.40
C VAL A 18 15.19 12.40 29.35
N PHE A 19 13.93 12.22 29.74
CA PHE A 19 12.84 11.93 28.81
C PHE A 19 12.64 13.06 27.80
N LEU A 20 12.65 14.31 28.24
CA LEU A 20 12.50 15.48 27.36
C LEU A 20 13.70 15.59 26.41
N LEU A 21 14.92 15.38 26.91
CA LEU A 21 16.13 15.35 26.10
C LEU A 21 16.08 14.22 25.06
N ALA A 22 15.66 13.03 25.46
CA ALA A 22 15.45 11.91 24.56
C ALA A 22 14.37 12.22 23.52
N ALA A 23 13.22 12.77 23.91
CA ALA A 23 12.14 13.14 23.00
C ALA A 23 12.57 14.20 21.97
N VAL A 24 13.46 15.11 22.36
CA VAL A 24 14.05 16.13 21.46
C VAL A 24 15.12 15.52 20.56
N VAL A 25 16.03 14.71 21.11
CA VAL A 25 17.14 14.09 20.36
C VAL A 25 16.66 13.01 19.40
N PHE A 26 15.75 12.14 19.84
CA PHE A 26 15.12 11.14 19.00
C PHE A 26 13.97 11.72 18.16
N GLY A 27 13.56 12.96 18.45
CA GLY A 27 12.49 13.65 17.73
C GLY A 27 11.13 12.96 17.90
N ARG A 28 10.05 13.64 17.51
CA ARG A 28 8.76 12.98 17.23
C ARG A 28 9.05 11.96 16.14
N GLY A 29 9.25 10.69 16.53
CA GLY A 29 9.92 9.66 15.74
C GLY A 29 9.65 9.80 14.25
N GLU A 30 10.66 10.26 13.51
CA GLU A 30 10.58 10.61 12.10
C GLU A 30 9.32 11.44 11.79
N GLU A 31 9.47 12.75 11.69
CA GLU A 31 8.66 13.51 10.75
C GLU A 31 9.03 12.97 9.36
N LEU A 32 8.54 11.75 9.05
CA LEU A 32 8.61 11.11 7.75
C LEU A 32 8.06 12.18 6.84
N GLU A 33 8.96 12.79 6.09
CA GLU A 33 8.68 13.90 5.21
C GLU A 33 7.35 13.58 4.52
N PRO A 34 6.30 14.39 4.76
CA PRO A 34 4.94 14.01 4.42
C PRO A 34 4.95 13.53 2.98
N LEU A 35 4.77 12.22 2.82
CA LEU A 35 4.92 11.57 1.52
C LEU A 35 4.05 12.39 0.56
N PRO A 36 4.62 12.95 -0.51
CA PRO A 36 3.94 13.94 -1.33
C PRO A 36 2.52 13.45 -1.63
N PRO A 37 1.47 14.25 -1.33
CA PRO A 37 0.11 13.82 -1.51
C PRO A 37 -0.09 13.42 -2.98
N GLY A 38 -0.26 12.11 -3.22
CA GLY A 38 -0.39 11.54 -4.56
C GLY A 38 0.59 10.42 -4.91
N THR A 39 1.68 10.22 -4.15
CA THR A 39 2.51 9.02 -4.32
C THR A 39 1.96 7.90 -3.44
N SER A 40 0.80 7.37 -3.84
CA SER A 40 0.33 6.11 -3.25
C SER A 40 1.43 5.06 -3.44
N PRO A 41 1.92 4.39 -2.39
CA PRO A 41 2.85 3.27 -2.51
C PRO A 41 2.22 2.04 -3.20
N THR A 42 1.06 2.21 -3.83
CA THR A 42 0.44 1.30 -4.78
C THR A 42 1.36 1.13 -5.99
N ARG A 43 2.35 0.25 -5.86
CA ARG A 43 3.06 -0.31 -7.01
C ARG A 43 2.11 -1.27 -7.71
N LEU A 44 1.43 -0.76 -8.72
CA LEU A 44 0.80 -1.59 -9.74
C LEU A 44 1.57 -1.35 -11.04
N PRO A 45 2.00 -2.40 -11.77
CA PRO A 45 2.66 -2.21 -13.06
C PRO A 45 1.68 -1.51 -14.02
N ALA A 46 2.21 -0.60 -14.87
CA ALA A 46 1.40 0.22 -15.78
C ALA A 46 0.64 -0.61 -16.85
N GLN A 47 1.05 -1.86 -17.03
CA GLN A 47 0.57 -2.81 -18.02
C GLN A 47 0.76 -4.23 -17.48
N ASP A 48 0.06 -5.21 -18.03
CA ASP A 48 0.14 -6.62 -17.64
C ASP A 48 -0.17 -6.95 -16.17
N ILE A 49 -1.04 -6.17 -15.51
CA ILE A 49 -1.56 -6.39 -14.15
C ILE A 49 -2.14 -7.80 -13.92
N THR A 50 -1.45 -8.68 -13.20
CA THR A 50 -1.96 -10.02 -12.83
C THR A 50 -2.70 -9.99 -11.49
N GLY A 51 -3.47 -11.05 -11.18
CA GLY A 51 -4.05 -11.23 -9.85
C GLY A 51 -3.01 -11.26 -8.73
N ALA A 52 -1.80 -11.76 -9.02
CA ALA A 52 -0.67 -11.74 -8.09
C ALA A 52 -0.15 -10.32 -7.82
N ASP A 53 -0.17 -9.44 -8.82
CA ASP A 53 0.21 -8.03 -8.64
C ASP A 53 -0.81 -7.28 -7.78
N VAL A 54 -2.10 -7.54 -7.99
CA VAL A 54 -3.19 -6.96 -7.19
C VAL A 54 -3.08 -7.38 -5.72
N ALA A 55 -2.70 -8.63 -5.44
CA ALA A 55 -2.51 -9.13 -4.08
C ALA A 55 -1.30 -8.49 -3.34
N GLN A 56 -0.33 -7.95 -4.08
CA GLN A 56 0.84 -7.29 -3.50
C GLN A 56 0.63 -5.79 -3.26
N VAL A 57 -0.48 -5.22 -3.70
CA VAL A 57 -0.79 -3.80 -3.52
C VAL A 57 -0.84 -3.45 -2.03
N ARG A 58 -0.31 -2.27 -1.72
CA ARG A 58 -0.37 -1.65 -0.39
C ARG A 58 -1.12 -0.33 -0.50
N PHE A 59 -2.07 -0.14 0.41
CA PHE A 59 -2.85 1.08 0.54
C PHE A 59 -2.44 1.83 1.81
N GLN A 60 -2.54 3.16 1.78
CA GLN A 60 -2.31 4.00 2.94
C GLN A 60 -3.51 3.96 3.89
N ILE A 61 -3.25 3.97 5.20
CA ILE A 61 -4.28 4.03 6.24
C ILE A 61 -4.67 5.49 6.47
N VAL A 62 -5.97 5.79 6.46
CA VAL A 62 -6.54 7.12 6.69
C VAL A 62 -7.55 7.08 7.85
N LEU A 63 -7.73 8.20 8.56
CA LEU A 63 -8.59 8.31 9.76
C LEU A 63 -10.04 7.85 9.51
N ARG A 64 -10.50 7.94 8.26
CA ARG A 64 -11.79 7.42 7.80
C ARG A 64 -11.55 6.64 6.51
N GLY A 65 -11.58 5.30 6.61
CA GLY A 65 -11.31 4.40 5.49
C GLY A 65 -12.32 3.25 5.42
N TYR A 66 -12.28 2.52 4.31
CA TYR A 66 -13.01 1.26 4.18
C TYR A 66 -12.40 0.20 5.10
N LYS A 67 -13.22 -0.78 5.49
CA LYS A 67 -12.74 -1.88 6.33
C LYS A 67 -11.76 -2.72 5.53
N MET A 68 -10.55 -2.90 6.07
CA MET A 68 -9.47 -3.66 5.42
C MET A 68 -9.96 -5.04 4.92
N SER A 69 -10.70 -5.77 5.76
CA SER A 69 -11.21 -7.11 5.41
C SER A 69 -12.18 -7.13 4.22
N GLU A 70 -12.97 -6.07 4.03
CA GLU A 70 -13.90 -5.98 2.89
C GLU A 70 -13.13 -5.67 1.61
N VAL A 71 -12.17 -4.74 1.70
CA VAL A 71 -11.30 -4.39 0.58
C VAL A 71 -10.46 -5.59 0.15
N ASP A 72 -9.86 -6.31 1.10
CA ASP A 72 -9.06 -7.52 0.82
C ASP A 72 -9.89 -8.61 0.14
N TRP A 73 -11.13 -8.81 0.60
CA TRP A 73 -12.05 -9.78 0.00
C TRP A 73 -12.40 -9.40 -1.45
N VAL A 74 -12.74 -8.13 -1.71
CA VAL A 74 -13.07 -7.63 -3.06
C VAL A 74 -11.85 -7.79 -3.97
N LEU A 75 -10.67 -7.37 -3.53
CA LEU A 75 -9.43 -7.45 -4.33
C LEU A 75 -9.04 -8.89 -4.64
N HIS A 76 -9.20 -9.80 -3.67
CA HIS A 76 -8.95 -11.22 -3.91
C HIS A 76 -9.91 -11.79 -4.97
N ARG A 77 -11.20 -11.45 -4.89
CA ARG A 77 -12.18 -11.89 -5.89
C ARG A 77 -11.87 -11.31 -7.27
N LEU A 78 -11.57 -10.02 -7.36
CA LEU A 78 -11.25 -9.35 -8.61
C LEU A 78 -9.95 -9.88 -9.24
N GLY A 79 -8.94 -10.19 -8.44
CA GLY A 79 -7.69 -10.81 -8.92
C GLY A 79 -7.96 -12.15 -9.61
N GLY A 80 -8.80 -13.02 -9.02
CA GLY A 80 -9.16 -14.29 -9.64
C GLY A 80 -9.99 -14.15 -10.93
N GLU A 81 -10.91 -13.19 -10.98
CA GLU A 81 -11.65 -12.89 -12.20
C GLU A 81 -10.76 -12.32 -13.31
N LEU A 82 -9.77 -11.49 -12.95
CA LEU A 82 -8.79 -10.94 -13.89
C LEU A 82 -7.93 -12.03 -14.53
N ASP A 83 -7.41 -12.95 -13.72
CA ASP A 83 -6.62 -14.08 -14.22
C ASP A 83 -7.47 -15.00 -15.12
N SER A 84 -8.73 -15.26 -14.73
CA SER A 84 -9.68 -16.03 -15.55
C SER A 84 -9.99 -15.35 -16.89
N ALA A 85 -10.14 -14.02 -16.90
CA ALA A 85 -10.38 -13.26 -18.11
C ALA A 85 -9.16 -13.30 -19.04
N ARG A 86 -7.95 -13.20 -18.49
CA ARG A 86 -6.69 -13.28 -19.25
C ARG A 86 -6.47 -14.64 -19.88
N GLU A 87 -6.74 -15.71 -19.13
CA GLU A 87 -6.63 -17.06 -19.67
C GLU A 87 -7.59 -17.25 -20.87
N ARG A 88 -8.82 -16.74 -20.78
CA ARG A 88 -9.78 -16.78 -21.89
C ARG A 88 -9.30 -16.00 -23.10
N ILE A 89 -8.72 -14.81 -22.90
CA ILE A 89 -8.12 -14.02 -23.98
C ILE A 89 -6.99 -14.79 -24.64
N ALA A 90 -6.06 -15.36 -23.88
CA ALA A 90 -4.96 -16.15 -24.41
C ALA A 90 -5.44 -17.37 -25.22
N VAL A 91 -6.49 -18.05 -24.77
CA VAL A 91 -7.12 -19.16 -25.51
C VAL A 91 -7.75 -18.68 -26.82
N LEU A 92 -8.44 -17.54 -26.81
CA LEU A 92 -9.06 -16.97 -28.00
C LEU A 92 -8.02 -16.49 -29.02
N GLU A 93 -6.98 -15.80 -28.57
CA GLU A 93 -5.87 -15.36 -29.41
C GLU A 93 -5.17 -16.55 -30.08
N ARG A 94 -4.96 -17.64 -29.35
CA ARG A 94 -4.39 -18.87 -29.90
C ARG A 94 -5.30 -19.51 -30.94
N ARG A 95 -6.61 -19.57 -30.69
CA ARG A 95 -7.58 -20.05 -31.68
C ARG A 95 -7.63 -19.19 -32.94
N CYS A 96 -7.53 -17.87 -32.82
CA CYS A 96 -7.46 -16.97 -33.97
C CYS A 96 -6.16 -17.18 -34.77
N ALA A 97 -5.03 -17.33 -34.08
CA ALA A 97 -3.74 -17.63 -34.70
C ALA A 97 -3.78 -18.97 -35.45
N ASP A 98 -4.32 -20.02 -34.82
CA ASP A 98 -4.49 -21.35 -35.42
C ASP A 98 -5.46 -21.32 -36.62
N ALA A 99 -6.48 -20.47 -36.58
CA ALA A 99 -7.45 -20.27 -37.66
C ALA A 99 -6.93 -19.37 -38.81
N GLY A 100 -5.71 -18.81 -38.70
CA GLY A 100 -5.15 -17.89 -39.68
C GLY A 100 -5.91 -16.56 -39.81
N LEU A 101 -6.77 -16.25 -38.83
CA LEU A 101 -7.44 -14.97 -38.75
C LEU A 101 -6.48 -13.97 -38.13
N VAL A 102 -5.73 -13.25 -38.98
CA VAL A 102 -5.04 -12.04 -38.55
C VAL A 102 -6.13 -11.09 -38.08
N VAL A 103 -6.19 -10.86 -36.77
CA VAL A 103 -6.99 -9.77 -36.20
C VAL A 103 -6.32 -8.49 -36.72
N GLU A 104 -6.78 -8.01 -37.87
CA GLU A 104 -6.43 -6.69 -38.41
C GLU A 104 -6.66 -5.71 -37.27
N GLN A 105 -5.56 -5.17 -36.78
CA GLN A 105 -5.54 -4.43 -35.53
C GLN A 105 -6.50 -3.25 -35.64
N ALA A 106 -7.43 -3.15 -34.69
CA ALA A 106 -8.16 -1.92 -34.39
C ALA A 106 -7.22 -0.83 -33.80
N ALA A 107 -5.97 -0.78 -34.21
CA ALA A 107 -5.02 0.32 -34.00
C ALA A 107 -5.23 1.45 -35.03
N GLY A 108 -6.49 1.62 -35.48
CA GLY A 108 -6.90 2.60 -36.47
C GLY A 108 -8.08 3.44 -36.00
N ASN A 109 -8.29 3.64 -34.70
CA ASN A 109 -9.33 4.57 -34.23
C ASN A 109 -9.09 5.13 -32.83
N GLU A 110 -7.98 5.83 -32.60
CA GLU A 110 -7.96 6.95 -31.66
C GLU A 110 -7.13 8.09 -32.28
N ARG A 111 -7.84 9.02 -32.93
CA ARG A 111 -7.38 10.38 -33.22
C ARG A 111 -7.69 11.26 -32.02
#